data_AF-A0A919ZU50-F1
#
_entry.id   AF-A0A919ZU50-F1
#
_cell.length_a   1.000
_cell.length_b   1.000
_cell.length_c   1.000
_cell.angle_alpha   90.00
_cell.angle_beta   90.00
_cell.angle_gamma   90.00
#
_symmetry.space_group_name_H-M   'P 1'
#
loop_
_entity.id
_entity.type
_entity.pdbx_description
1 polymer ?
#
loop_
_entity_poly.entity_id
_entity_poly.type
_entity_poly.pdbx_seq_one_letter_code
_entity_poly.pdbx_strand_id
1 'polypeptide(L)'
;MKIISYDGSMQEKSSMSVLLENDIKTEIIEHGKKTRPSWETFFKKLHLRHEDLSNIDLFLVCTGPGSSYTAVRSSVSFFKALCTGLNKPLAGISCNELRDFRQKNKGTDKANSIEMINLVKLSVDDYLDSAPSSVNPIHDEEHSFREMNV
;
A
#
# COMPACT_ATOMS: atom_id res chain seq x y z
N MET A 1 15.02 -0.06 11.20
CA MET A 1 13.67 0.19 10.67
C MET A 1 13.54 -0.44 9.30
N LYS A 2 12.68 -1.44 9.16
CA LYS A 2 12.33 -2.13 7.92
C LYS A 2 10.85 -1.91 7.64
N ILE A 3 10.54 -1.30 6.51
CA ILE A 3 9.17 -0.95 6.13
C ILE A 3 8.84 -1.62 4.79
N ILE A 4 7.70 -2.28 4.69
CA ILE A 4 7.14 -2.71 3.40
C ILE A 4 5.93 -1.84 3.08
N SER A 5 5.82 -1.39 1.84
CA SER A 5 4.64 -0.68 1.36
C SER A 5 4.10 -1.30 0.08
N TYR A 6 2.78 -1.35 -0.06
CA TYR A 6 2.12 -1.93 -1.22
C TYR A 6 1.00 -1.03 -1.76
N ASP A 7 1.03 -0.78 -3.08
CA ASP A 7 -0.06 -0.14 -3.81
C ASP A 7 -0.59 -1.02 -4.94
N GLY A 8 -1.89 -1.32 -4.86
CA GLY A 8 -2.67 -2.02 -5.87
C GLY A 8 -3.90 -1.23 -6.32
N SER A 9 -3.97 0.05 -5.98
CA SER A 9 -5.14 0.89 -6.22
C SER A 9 -5.40 1.16 -7.71
N MET A 10 -4.38 1.02 -8.57
CA MET A 10 -4.47 1.27 -10.02
C MET A 10 -4.82 0.01 -10.84
N GLN A 11 -5.65 0.12 -11.88
CA GLN A 11 -6.12 -1.04 -12.68
C GLN A 11 -5.01 -1.83 -13.38
N GLU A 12 -3.97 -1.16 -13.86
CA GLU A 12 -2.97 -1.76 -14.77
C GLU A 12 -1.54 -1.69 -14.24
N LYS A 13 -1.40 -1.28 -12.98
CA LYS A 13 -0.12 -1.12 -12.32
C LYS A 13 -0.26 -1.51 -10.85
N SER A 14 0.76 -2.21 -10.36
CA SER A 14 0.96 -2.51 -8.95
C SER A 14 2.39 -2.16 -8.57
N SER A 15 2.61 -1.76 -7.33
CA SER A 15 3.95 -1.51 -6.84
C SER A 15 4.13 -1.97 -5.40
N MET A 16 5.32 -2.48 -5.08
CA MET A 16 5.75 -2.78 -3.73
C MET A 16 7.13 -2.17 -3.51
N SER A 17 7.31 -1.52 -2.36
CA SER A 17 8.61 -1.00 -1.95
C SER A 17 9.01 -1.57 -0.59
N VAL A 18 10.31 -1.69 -0.39
CA VAL A 18 10.89 -2.06 0.91
C VAL A 18 11.99 -1.06 1.27
N LEU A 19 11.93 -0.56 2.51
CA LEU A 19 12.99 0.21 3.14
C LEU A 19 13.90 -0.75 3.91
N LEU A 20 15.18 -0.83 3.55
CA LEU A 20 16.20 -1.58 4.26
C LEU A 20 17.42 -0.68 4.47
N GLU A 21 17.86 -0.49 5.72
CA GLU A 21 19.11 0.22 6.04
C GLU A 21 19.24 1.60 5.36
N ASN A 22 18.11 2.31 5.22
CA ASN A 22 17.92 3.60 4.54
C ASN A 22 17.77 3.58 3.02
N ASP A 23 17.94 2.44 2.36
CA ASP A 23 17.69 2.30 0.93
C ASP A 23 16.26 1.84 0.64
N ILE A 24 15.62 2.42 -0.39
CA ILE A 24 14.28 2.05 -0.83
C ILE A 24 14.40 1.28 -2.14
N LYS A 25 14.16 -0.03 -2.06
CA LYS A 25 14.03 -0.89 -3.25
C LYS A 25 12.56 -0.96 -3.65
N THR A 26 12.29 -0.86 -4.95
CA THR A 26 10.92 -0.82 -5.46
C THR A 26 10.77 -1.71 -6.66
N GLU A 27 9.70 -2.50 -6.65
CA GLU A 27 9.25 -3.27 -7.78
C GLU A 27 7.92 -2.72 -8.27
N ILE A 28 7.84 -2.49 -9.57
CA ILE A 28 6.64 -2.05 -10.27
C ILE A 28 6.31 -3.13 -11.30
N ILE A 29 5.08 -3.60 -11.30
CA ILE A 29 4.60 -4.58 -12.27
C ILE A 29 3.40 -3.98 -12.98
N GLU A 30 3.56 -3.79 -14.28
CA GLU A 30 2.45 -3.52 -15.20
C GLU A 30 1.71 -4.82 -15.50
N HIS A 31 0.39 -4.74 -15.57
CA HIS A 31 -0.45 -5.90 -15.83
C HIS A 31 -1.76 -5.47 -16.49
N GLY A 32 -2.41 -6.40 -17.19
CA GLY A 32 -3.75 -6.16 -17.71
C GLY A 32 -4.80 -6.04 -16.61
N LYS A 33 -6.00 -5.61 -17.01
CA LYS A 33 -7.17 -5.63 -16.12
C LYS A 33 -7.41 -7.06 -15.64
N LYS A 34 -7.64 -7.22 -14.34
CA LYS A 34 -7.89 -8.52 -13.66
C LYS A 34 -6.73 -9.52 -13.68
N THR A 35 -5.56 -9.18 -14.22
CA THR A 35 -4.36 -10.05 -14.23
C THR A 35 -3.28 -9.57 -13.26
N ARG A 36 -3.69 -9.01 -12.11
CA ARG A 36 -2.78 -8.48 -11.10
C ARG A 36 -1.82 -9.58 -10.61
N PRO A 37 -0.51 -9.29 -10.48
CA PRO A 37 0.45 -10.27 -9.96
C PRO A 37 0.11 -10.68 -8.52
N SER A 38 0.50 -11.89 -8.14
CA SER A 38 0.45 -12.33 -6.74
C SER A 38 1.41 -11.52 -5.86
N TRP A 39 1.10 -11.39 -4.58
CA TRP A 39 2.00 -10.77 -3.59
C TRP A 39 3.35 -11.47 -3.50
N GLU A 40 3.36 -12.79 -3.64
CA GLU A 40 4.58 -13.60 -3.70
C GLU A 40 5.50 -13.20 -4.86
N THR A 41 4.93 -12.76 -5.99
CA THR A 41 5.73 -12.27 -7.13
C THR A 41 6.54 -11.04 -6.72
N PHE A 42 5.95 -10.13 -5.94
CA PHE A 42 6.66 -8.97 -5.41
C PHE A 42 7.71 -9.37 -4.39
N PHE A 43 7.36 -10.23 -3.42
CA PHE A 43 8.32 -10.70 -2.41
C PHE A 43 9.54 -11.35 -3.07
N LYS A 44 9.32 -12.22 -4.07
CA LYS A 44 10.42 -12.85 -4.82
C LYS A 44 11.31 -11.83 -5.54
N LYS A 45 10.72 -10.84 -6.22
CA LYS A 45 11.47 -9.80 -6.94
C LYS A 45 12.24 -8.87 -5.99
N LEU A 46 11.71 -8.62 -4.80
CA LEU A 46 12.38 -7.87 -3.74
C LEU A 46 13.35 -8.72 -2.89
N HIS A 47 13.56 -9.99 -3.25
CA HIS A 47 14.39 -10.95 -2.50
C HIS A 47 13.96 -11.11 -1.03
N LEU A 48 12.65 -11.05 -0.77
CA LEU A 48 12.04 -11.27 0.53
C LEU A 48 11.52 -12.71 0.61
N ARG A 49 11.96 -13.45 1.62
CA ARG A 49 11.40 -14.76 1.99
C ARG A 49 10.34 -14.57 3.07
N HIS A 50 9.54 -15.60 3.30
CA HIS A 50 8.52 -15.57 4.36
C HIS A 50 9.14 -15.31 5.75
N GLU A 51 10.30 -15.91 6.07
CA GLU A 51 11.00 -15.64 7.33
C GLU A 51 11.38 -14.16 7.48
N ASP A 52 11.69 -13.47 6.38
CA ASP A 52 12.10 -12.08 6.40
C ASP A 52 10.95 -11.13 6.75
N LEU A 53 9.69 -11.54 6.52
CA LEU A 53 8.48 -10.75 6.86
C LEU A 53 8.32 -10.56 8.37
N SER A 54 8.76 -11.52 9.17
CA SER A 54 8.73 -11.41 10.65
C SER A 54 9.67 -10.33 11.18
N ASN A 55 10.69 -9.95 10.38
CA ASN A 55 11.65 -8.90 10.71
C ASN A 55 11.21 -7.51 10.23
N ILE A 56 10.05 -7.39 9.58
CA ILE A 56 9.50 -6.09 9.19
C ILE A 56 8.94 -5.39 10.41
N ASP A 57 9.21 -4.10 10.52
CA ASP A 57 8.81 -3.27 11.66
C ASP A 57 7.44 -2.62 11.41
N LEU A 58 7.12 -2.30 10.14
CA LEU A 58 5.87 -1.66 9.75
C LEU A 58 5.46 -2.05 8.33
N PHE A 59 4.18 -2.36 8.15
CA PHE A 59 3.56 -2.55 6.84
C PHE A 59 2.69 -1.35 6.49
N LEU A 60 2.74 -0.93 5.23
CA LEU A 60 1.94 0.14 4.67
C LEU A 60 1.10 -0.39 3.50
N VAL A 61 -0.16 0.01 3.43
CA VAL A 61 -1.04 -0.33 2.30
C VAL A 61 -1.78 0.90 1.81
N CYS A 62 -1.84 1.06 0.49
CA CYS A 62 -2.64 2.11 -0.10
C CYS A 62 -4.14 1.81 0.09
N THR A 63 -4.87 2.71 0.72
CA THR A 63 -6.30 2.53 1.03
C THR A 63 -7.22 3.12 -0.04
N GLY A 64 -6.69 3.72 -1.11
CA GLY A 64 -7.49 4.39 -2.13
C GLY A 64 -7.90 5.82 -1.74
N PRO A 65 -8.88 6.43 -2.44
CA PRO A 65 -9.57 5.88 -3.61
C PRO A 65 -8.60 5.72 -4.80
N GLY A 66 -8.84 4.72 -5.64
CA GLY A 66 -8.06 4.47 -6.85
C GLY A 66 -8.92 3.88 -7.95
N SER A 67 -8.34 3.66 -9.13
CA SER A 67 -9.11 3.22 -10.31
C SER A 67 -9.65 1.77 -10.22
N SER A 68 -9.31 1.00 -9.18
CA SER A 68 -9.80 -0.37 -8.96
C SER A 68 -10.33 -0.60 -7.55
N TYR A 69 -11.66 -0.54 -7.40
CA TYR A 69 -12.38 -0.81 -6.15
C TYR A 69 -12.06 -2.19 -5.55
N THR A 70 -12.16 -3.24 -6.36
CA THR A 70 -11.89 -4.62 -5.93
C THR A 70 -10.44 -4.80 -5.49
N ALA A 71 -9.49 -4.16 -6.17
CA ALA A 71 -8.08 -4.31 -5.83
C ALA A 71 -7.76 -3.67 -4.49
N VAL A 72 -8.23 -2.44 -4.23
CA VAL A 72 -8.03 -1.77 -2.94
C VAL A 72 -8.53 -2.64 -1.79
N ARG A 73 -9.77 -3.17 -1.87
CA ARG A 73 -10.32 -4.04 -0.81
C ARG A 73 -9.52 -5.33 -0.64
N SER A 74 -9.10 -5.95 -1.75
CA SER A 74 -8.33 -7.20 -1.71
C SER A 74 -6.96 -7.00 -1.06
N SER A 75 -6.29 -5.90 -1.40
CA SER A 75 -5.00 -5.53 -0.83
C SER A 75 -5.11 -5.22 0.66
N VAL A 76 -6.03 -4.35 1.06
CA VAL A 76 -6.25 -4.05 2.49
C VAL A 76 -6.56 -5.31 3.27
N SER A 77 -7.47 -6.16 2.78
CA SER A 77 -7.85 -7.41 3.47
C SER A 77 -6.67 -8.37 3.61
N PHE A 78 -5.87 -8.55 2.56
CA PHE A 78 -4.67 -9.38 2.62
C PHE A 78 -3.67 -8.87 3.64
N PHE A 79 -3.33 -7.57 3.60
CA PHE A 79 -2.35 -7.00 4.53
C PHE A 79 -2.87 -6.99 5.97
N LYS A 80 -4.17 -6.83 6.20
CA LYS A 80 -4.77 -7.03 7.55
C LYS A 80 -4.49 -8.42 8.07
N ALA A 81 -4.81 -9.45 7.29
CA ALA A 81 -4.64 -10.84 7.70
C ALA A 81 -3.15 -11.16 7.92
N LEU A 82 -2.29 -10.74 7.00
CA LEU A 82 -0.84 -10.93 7.10
C LEU A 82 -0.27 -10.29 8.37
N CYS A 83 -0.55 -9.00 8.61
CA CYS A 83 -0.01 -8.28 9.76
C CYS A 83 -0.59 -8.77 11.08
N THR A 84 -1.87 -9.21 11.09
CA THR A 84 -2.46 -9.88 12.26
C THR A 84 -1.72 -11.17 12.58
N GLY A 85 -1.46 -12.02 11.57
CA GLY A 85 -0.74 -13.28 11.76
C GLY A 85 0.72 -13.11 12.18
N LEU A 86 1.37 -12.02 11.73
CA LEU A 86 2.74 -11.69 12.11
C LEU A 86 2.85 -10.90 13.43
N ASN A 87 1.73 -10.47 14.00
CA ASN A 87 1.66 -9.50 15.10
C ASN A 87 2.47 -8.24 14.80
N LYS A 88 2.22 -7.64 13.62
CA LYS A 88 2.92 -6.45 13.13
C LYS A 88 1.98 -5.27 12.89
N PRO A 89 2.49 -4.03 13.03
CA PRO A 89 1.71 -2.84 12.72
C PRO A 89 1.38 -2.75 11.23
N LEU A 90 0.18 -2.26 10.93
CA LEU A 90 -0.26 -1.95 9.58
C LEU A 90 -0.86 -0.55 9.56
N ALA A 91 -0.34 0.33 8.71
CA ALA A 91 -0.91 1.64 8.47
C ALA A 91 -1.48 1.74 7.04
N GLY A 92 -2.63 2.39 6.94
CA GLY A 92 -3.28 2.70 5.67
C GLY A 92 -3.00 4.13 5.27
N ILE A 93 -2.55 4.36 4.04
CA ILE A 93 -2.31 5.70 3.50
C ILE A 93 -3.20 5.89 2.28
N SER A 94 -3.98 6.97 2.24
CA SER A 94 -4.88 7.24 1.12
C SER A 94 -4.15 7.81 -0.09
N CYS A 95 -4.72 7.63 -1.28
CA CYS A 95 -4.22 8.27 -2.50
C CYS A 95 -4.24 9.80 -2.41
N ASN A 96 -5.19 10.36 -1.65
CA ASN A 96 -5.30 11.80 -1.43
C ASN A 96 -4.13 12.31 -0.58
N GLU A 97 -3.81 11.62 0.53
CA GLU A 97 -2.64 11.95 1.35
C GLU A 97 -1.33 11.91 0.54
N LEU A 98 -1.17 10.89 -0.31
CA LEU A 98 -0.01 10.77 -1.18
C LEU A 98 0.07 11.90 -2.21
N ARG A 99 -1.05 12.29 -2.80
CA ARG A 99 -1.13 13.42 -3.73
C ARG A 99 -0.74 14.73 -3.04
N ASP A 100 -1.30 14.98 -1.87
CA ASP A 100 -1.04 16.21 -1.11
C ASP A 100 0.43 16.27 -0.67
N PHE A 101 1.01 15.13 -0.28
CA PHE A 101 2.43 15.01 0.03
C PHE A 101 3.32 15.34 -1.17
N ARG A 102 3.02 14.82 -2.37
CA ARG A 102 3.77 15.15 -3.59
C ARG A 102 3.71 16.63 -3.92
N GLN A 103 2.52 17.23 -3.84
CA GLN A 103 2.32 18.64 -4.15
C GLN A 103 3.14 19.54 -3.21
N LYS A 104 3.12 19.27 -1.90
CA LYS A 104 3.91 20.02 -0.91
C LYS A 104 5.41 19.90 -1.13
N ASN A 105 5.89 18.72 -1.54
CA ASN A 105 7.32 18.46 -1.70
C ASN A 105 7.85 18.69 -3.13
N LYS A 106 7.05 19.26 -4.03
CA LYS A 106 7.39 19.43 -5.47
C LYS A 106 7.93 18.12 -6.09
N GLY A 107 7.40 16.99 -5.64
CA GLY A 107 7.84 15.66 -6.07
C GLY A 107 7.41 15.39 -7.51
N THR A 108 8.19 14.56 -8.21
CA THR A 108 7.74 13.95 -9.46
C THR A 108 6.78 12.79 -9.18
N ASP A 109 6.05 12.33 -10.19
CA ASP A 109 5.12 11.20 -10.03
C ASP A 109 5.88 9.88 -9.83
N LYS A 110 6.24 9.60 -8.57
CA LYS A 110 6.81 8.33 -8.12
C LYS A 110 5.69 7.35 -7.78
N ALA A 111 6.00 6.06 -7.80
CA ALA A 111 5.06 5.02 -7.39
C ALA A 111 4.54 5.29 -5.97
N ASN A 112 3.23 5.09 -5.75
CA ASN A 112 2.58 5.27 -4.46
C ASN A 112 3.30 4.50 -3.33
N SER A 113 3.85 3.32 -3.60
CA SER A 113 4.61 2.54 -2.62
C SER A 113 5.84 3.29 -2.08
N ILE A 114 6.58 4.00 -2.94
CA ILE A 114 7.72 4.83 -2.55
C ILE A 114 7.25 5.99 -1.68
N GLU A 115 6.19 6.68 -2.11
CA GLU A 115 5.68 7.86 -1.43
C GLU A 115 5.10 7.54 -0.04
N MET A 116 4.46 6.39 0.13
CA MET A 116 4.03 5.92 1.45
C MET A 116 5.20 5.84 2.43
N ILE A 117 6.33 5.28 2.00
CA ILE A 117 7.53 5.18 2.84
C ILE A 117 8.07 6.58 3.15
N ASN A 118 8.18 7.47 2.16
CA ASN A 118 8.70 8.82 2.36
C ASN A 118 7.84 9.66 3.31
N LEU A 119 6.51 9.54 3.18
CA LEU A 119 5.55 10.22 4.05
C LEU A 119 5.72 9.74 5.50
N VAL A 120 5.67 8.43 5.72
CA VAL A 120 5.74 7.84 7.07
C VAL A 120 7.10 8.04 7.73
N LYS A 121 8.20 8.07 6.97
CA LYS A 121 9.55 8.32 7.52
C LYS A 121 9.69 9.65 8.27
N LEU A 122 8.81 10.62 8.02
CA LEU A 122 8.83 11.90 8.72
C LEU A 122 8.32 11.79 10.18
N SER A 123 7.49 10.78 10.47
CA SER A 123 6.89 10.58 11.79
C SER A 123 6.57 9.10 12.06
N VAL A 124 7.56 8.23 11.84
CA VAL A 124 7.37 6.77 11.83
C VAL A 124 6.78 6.23 13.14
N ASP A 125 7.15 6.84 14.28
CA ASP A 125 6.69 6.44 15.60
C ASP A 125 5.16 6.53 15.75
N ASP A 126 4.51 7.45 15.02
CA ASP A 126 3.04 7.59 15.03
C ASP A 126 2.32 6.36 14.43
N TYR A 127 3.04 5.55 13.64
CA TYR A 127 2.48 4.41 12.91
C TYR A 127 2.82 3.06 13.54
N LEU A 128 3.79 3.00 14.46
CA LEU A 128 4.29 1.73 15.04
C LEU A 128 3.26 1.04 15.95
N ASP A 129 2.24 1.75 16.42
CA ASP A 129 1.15 1.16 17.21
C ASP A 129 -0.14 0.95 16.39
N SER A 130 -0.08 1.09 15.06
CA SER A 130 -1.24 0.96 14.18
C SER A 130 -1.77 -0.48 14.13
N ALA A 131 -2.93 -0.70 14.74
CA ALA A 131 -3.60 -1.99 14.73
C ALA A 131 -4.11 -2.36 13.32
N PRO A 132 -3.83 -3.56 12.78
CA PRO A 132 -4.32 -3.94 11.46
C PRO A 132 -5.83 -3.86 11.28
N SER A 133 -6.61 -4.07 12.34
CA SER A 133 -8.06 -3.95 12.32
C SER A 133 -8.55 -2.54 11.94
N SER A 134 -7.80 -1.48 12.23
CA SER A 134 -8.20 -0.08 12.02
C SER A 134 -8.14 0.37 10.56
N VAL A 135 -7.36 -0.30 9.71
CA VAL A 135 -7.07 0.16 8.34
C VAL A 135 -8.20 -0.16 7.37
N ASN A 136 -8.99 0.81 6.94
CA ASN A 136 -10.12 0.52 6.05
C ASN A 136 -9.92 1.07 4.63
N PRO A 137 -10.41 0.38 3.59
CA PRO A 137 -10.38 0.91 2.24
C PRO A 137 -11.28 2.14 2.15
N ILE A 138 -10.82 3.16 1.42
CA ILE A 138 -11.55 4.39 1.13
C ILE A 138 -12.22 4.26 -0.23
N HIS A 139 -13.42 4.82 -0.33
CA HIS A 139 -14.26 4.75 -1.52
C HIS A 139 -14.56 6.17 -2.01
N ASP A 140 -14.73 6.29 -3.33
CA ASP A 140 -15.23 7.51 -3.93
C ASP A 140 -16.76 7.49 -3.87
N GLU A 141 -17.34 8.31 -2.99
CA GLU A 141 -18.78 8.32 -2.77
C GLU A 141 -19.53 8.89 -3.98
N GLU A 142 -18.89 9.72 -4.82
CA GLU A 142 -19.54 10.41 -5.95
C GLU A 142 -20.09 9.47 -7.03
N HIS A 143 -19.64 8.22 -7.11
CA HIS A 143 -20.04 7.27 -8.16
C HIS A 143 -20.61 5.95 -7.60
N SER A 144 -20.95 5.92 -6.31
CA SER A 144 -21.27 4.68 -5.60
C SER A 144 -22.68 4.12 -5.88
N PHE A 145 -23.59 4.92 -6.43
CA PHE A 145 -24.94 4.47 -6.79
C PHE A 145 -25.32 4.97 -8.18
N ARG A 146 -25.70 4.05 -9.09
CA ARG A 146 -26.57 4.44 -10.21
C ARG A 146 -27.91 4.78 -9.60
N GLU A 147 -28.40 6.00 -9.82
CA GLU A 147 -29.82 6.28 -9.63
C GLU A 147 -30.61 5.22 -10.39
N MET A 148 -31.42 4.44 -9.67
CA MET A 148 -32.40 3.61 -10.32
C MET A 148 -33.51 4.56 -10.78
N ASN A 149 -33.69 4.70 -12.09
CA ASN A 149 -34.90 5.31 -12.62
C ASN A 149 -36.06 4.39 -12.25
N VAL A 150 -36.82 4.76 -11.22
CA VAL A 150 -38.11 4.13 -10.86
C VAL A 150 -39.23 4.91 -11.50
#